data_AF-A0A2P4UN21-F1
#
_entry.id   AF-A0A2P4UN21-F1
#
_cell.length_a   1.000
_cell.length_b   1.000
_cell.length_c   1.000
_cell.angle_alpha   90.00
_cell.angle_beta   90.00
_cell.angle_gamma   90.00
#
_symmetry.space_group_name_H-M   'P 1'
#
loop_
_entity.id
_entity.type
_entity.pdbx_description
1 polymer ?
#
loop_
_entity_poly.entity_id
_entity_poly.type
_entity_poly.pdbx_seq_one_letter_code
_entity_poly.pdbx_strand_id
1 'polypeptide(L)'
;MFNRILPLAALPILLPALTGCGGSGGSGTSTAAQSDLFVKYAQCMRQNGVPEWPDPIDGDKYRFKMGTVDPKSPQFKAALQKCKDLAPPGWDGKPTKQDPAQQTQMLKYAQCIRKNGVPSFPDPQGGTLDPGNVDLESPQFKAADEKCKELRPAGAGG
;
A
#
# COMPACT_ATOMS: atom_id res chain seq x y z
N MET A 1 -74.73 -12.99 -8.81
CA MET A 1 -75.71 -11.96 -8.40
C MET A 1 -74.99 -10.61 -8.47
N PHE A 2 -75.56 -9.72 -9.28
CA PHE A 2 -75.36 -8.26 -9.38
C PHE A 2 -75.00 -7.60 -8.03
N ASN A 3 -74.32 -6.47 -7.86
CA ASN A 3 -73.81 -5.37 -8.69
C ASN A 3 -73.33 -4.31 -7.64
N ARG A 4 -72.29 -3.49 -7.93
CA ARG A 4 -72.33 -2.03 -7.69
C ARG A 4 -71.03 -1.32 -8.07
N ILE A 5 -71.22 -0.17 -8.71
CA ILE A 5 -70.29 0.64 -9.49
C ILE A 5 -70.26 2.05 -8.85
N LEU A 6 -69.05 2.60 -8.56
CA LEU A 6 -68.56 4.01 -8.45
C LEU A 6 -69.39 5.10 -7.68
N PRO A 7 -68.91 6.34 -7.32
CA PRO A 7 -67.77 7.13 -7.85
C PRO A 7 -66.94 8.01 -6.86
N LEU A 8 -65.89 8.66 -7.42
CA LEU A 8 -65.26 9.96 -7.13
C LEU A 8 -65.12 10.49 -5.69
N ALA A 9 -63.87 10.72 -5.25
CA ALA A 9 -63.47 11.97 -4.61
C ALA A 9 -61.97 12.25 -4.83
N ALA A 10 -61.68 13.45 -5.32
CA ALA A 10 -60.35 13.96 -5.64
C ALA A 10 -59.56 14.43 -4.41
N LEU A 11 -58.23 14.51 -4.60
CA LEU A 11 -57.15 14.90 -3.68
C LEU A 11 -57.35 16.20 -2.87
N PRO A 12 -56.63 16.36 -1.74
CA PRO A 12 -55.39 17.15 -1.80
C PRO A 12 -54.18 16.50 -1.12
N ILE A 13 -53.10 16.38 -1.90
CA ILE A 13 -51.72 16.80 -1.62
C ILE A 13 -51.30 16.84 -0.14
N LEU A 14 -50.42 15.91 0.25
CA LEU A 14 -49.37 16.19 1.24
C LEU A 14 -48.08 15.49 0.79
N LEU A 15 -47.17 16.27 0.20
CA LEU A 15 -45.78 15.91 -0.09
C LEU A 15 -44.95 16.06 1.18
N PRO A 16 -44.35 15.00 1.74
CA PRO A 16 -43.11 15.16 2.49
C PRO A 16 -41.96 15.21 1.49
N ALA A 17 -41.61 16.42 1.07
CA ALA A 17 -40.29 16.72 0.54
C ALA A 17 -39.28 16.60 1.69
N LEU A 18 -38.75 15.41 1.94
CA LEU A 18 -37.46 15.27 2.62
C LEU A 18 -36.37 15.46 1.56
N THR A 19 -36.13 16.74 1.26
CA THR A 19 -34.85 17.24 0.77
C THR A 19 -33.79 16.88 1.80
N GLY A 20 -33.21 15.70 1.65
CA GLY A 20 -31.93 15.35 2.23
C GLY A 20 -30.84 15.88 1.31
N CYS A 21 -30.31 17.05 1.67
CA CYS A 21 -29.04 17.62 1.23
C CYS A 21 -28.01 16.50 0.97
N GLY A 22 -27.47 16.36 -0.24
CA GLY A 22 -26.35 17.19 -0.64
C GLY A 22 -25.09 16.75 0.11
N GLY A 23 -24.50 15.65 -0.34
CA GLY A 23 -23.18 15.16 0.04
C GLY A 23 -22.37 14.80 -1.20
N SER A 24 -22.28 15.72 -2.15
CA SER A 24 -21.19 15.71 -3.12
C SER A 24 -19.90 16.07 -2.38
N GLY A 25 -18.87 15.26 -2.57
CA GLY A 25 -17.51 15.63 -2.19
C GLY A 25 -17.02 14.97 -0.89
N GLY A 26 -16.59 13.73 -1.02
CA GLY A 26 -15.65 13.11 -0.11
C GLY A 26 -14.76 12.18 -0.91
N SER A 27 -13.70 12.74 -1.49
CA SER A 27 -12.66 12.07 -2.28
C SER A 27 -12.03 10.92 -1.49
N GLY A 28 -12.67 9.75 -1.48
CA GLY A 28 -12.11 8.48 -0.99
C GLY A 28 -11.96 7.42 -2.09
N THR A 29 -12.56 7.65 -3.25
CA THR A 29 -12.58 6.70 -4.38
C THR A 29 -11.19 6.49 -4.96
N SER A 30 -10.32 7.49 -4.95
CA SER A 30 -8.98 7.39 -5.56
C SER A 30 -8.09 6.39 -4.85
N THR A 31 -8.07 6.35 -3.52
CA THR A 31 -7.21 5.43 -2.76
C THR A 31 -7.74 4.00 -2.79
N ALA A 32 -9.07 3.82 -2.66
CA ALA A 32 -9.69 2.50 -2.71
C ALA A 32 -9.63 1.88 -4.11
N ALA A 33 -9.94 2.64 -5.18
CA ALA A 33 -9.84 2.16 -6.55
C ALA A 33 -8.39 1.91 -6.98
N GLN A 34 -7.44 2.73 -6.51
CA GLN A 34 -6.02 2.49 -6.73
C GLN A 34 -5.57 1.21 -6.01
N SER A 35 -5.96 1.02 -4.75
CA SER A 35 -5.65 -0.22 -4.00
C SER A 35 -6.18 -1.48 -4.66
N ASP A 36 -7.37 -1.42 -5.26
CA ASP A 36 -7.97 -2.53 -6.01
C ASP A 36 -7.16 -2.87 -7.28
N LEU A 37 -6.58 -1.88 -7.97
CA LEU A 37 -5.68 -2.12 -9.11
C LEU A 37 -4.41 -2.87 -8.69
N PHE A 38 -3.80 -2.48 -7.57
CA PHE A 38 -2.64 -3.20 -7.04
C PHE A 38 -2.98 -4.64 -6.67
N VAL A 39 -4.14 -4.89 -6.04
CA VAL A 39 -4.58 -6.24 -5.70
C VAL A 39 -4.83 -7.08 -6.96
N LYS A 40 -5.56 -6.54 -7.94
CA LYS A 40 -5.85 -7.23 -9.22
C LYS A 40 -4.57 -7.54 -10.00
N TYR A 41 -3.62 -6.61 -10.01
CA TYR A 41 -2.33 -6.83 -10.64
C TYR A 41 -1.56 -7.97 -9.96
N ALA A 42 -1.48 -7.96 -8.62
CA ALA A 42 -0.83 -9.03 -7.86
C ALA A 42 -1.46 -10.41 -8.14
N GLN A 43 -2.79 -10.47 -8.18
CA GLN A 43 -3.51 -11.70 -8.54
C GLN A 43 -3.18 -12.17 -9.95
N CYS A 44 -3.15 -11.26 -10.93
CA CYS A 44 -2.79 -11.58 -12.30
C CYS A 44 -1.36 -12.16 -12.40
N MET A 45 -0.39 -11.58 -11.69
CA MET A 45 0.98 -12.08 -11.70
C MET A 45 1.09 -13.48 -11.10
N ARG A 46 0.40 -13.75 -9.98
CA ARG A 46 0.35 -15.09 -9.36
C ARG A 46 -0.27 -16.12 -10.29
N GLN A 47 -1.36 -15.77 -10.98
CA GLN A 47 -2.02 -16.66 -11.95
C GLN A 47 -1.16 -16.92 -13.21
N ASN A 48 -0.24 -16.01 -13.55
CA ASN A 48 0.60 -16.12 -14.75
C ASN A 48 2.03 -16.62 -14.47
N GLY A 49 2.23 -17.32 -13.35
CA GLY A 49 3.47 -18.06 -13.07
C GLY A 49 4.47 -17.31 -12.19
N VAL A 50 4.05 -16.26 -11.49
CA VAL A 50 4.84 -15.58 -10.45
C VAL A 50 4.13 -15.72 -9.09
N PRO A 51 4.05 -16.94 -8.50
CA PRO A 51 3.29 -17.19 -7.28
C PRO A 51 3.81 -16.41 -6.07
N GLU A 52 5.09 -16.08 -6.05
CA GLU A 52 5.77 -15.30 -5.01
C GLU A 52 5.49 -13.79 -5.09
N TRP A 53 4.57 -13.35 -5.96
CA TRP A 53 4.20 -11.95 -6.04
C TRP A 53 3.49 -11.50 -4.75
N PRO A 54 4.01 -10.46 -4.06
CA PRO A 54 3.46 -10.02 -2.79
C PRO A 54 2.16 -9.25 -2.96
N ASP A 55 1.32 -9.25 -1.92
CA ASP A 55 0.19 -8.34 -1.83
C ASP A 55 0.67 -6.90 -1.56
N PRO A 56 -0.11 -5.87 -1.97
CA PRO A 56 0.28 -4.49 -1.76
C PRO A 56 0.23 -4.10 -0.28
N ILE A 57 1.19 -3.30 0.14
CA ILE A 57 1.22 -2.63 1.44
C ILE A 57 0.54 -1.28 1.26
N ASP A 58 -0.34 -0.90 2.20
CA ASP A 58 -1.12 0.34 2.20
C ASP A 58 -1.93 0.61 0.91
N GLY A 59 -2.05 -0.39 0.02
CA GLY A 59 -2.77 -0.30 -1.25
C GLY A 59 -2.01 0.40 -2.38
N ASP A 60 -0.73 0.74 -2.23
CA ASP A 60 -0.02 1.57 -3.22
C ASP A 60 1.43 1.13 -3.50
N LYS A 61 1.96 0.12 -2.81
CA LYS A 61 3.34 -0.35 -2.99
C LYS A 61 3.46 -1.86 -2.82
N TYR A 62 4.43 -2.47 -3.49
CA TYR A 62 4.80 -3.88 -3.27
C TYR A 62 6.11 -3.96 -2.49
N ARG A 63 6.18 -4.83 -1.48
CA ARG A 63 7.43 -5.16 -0.78
C ARG A 63 7.88 -6.56 -1.17
N PHE A 64 8.89 -6.62 -2.03
CA PHE A 64 9.48 -7.87 -2.46
C PHE A 64 10.49 -8.37 -1.42
N LYS A 65 10.45 -9.68 -1.15
CA LYS A 65 11.54 -10.35 -0.44
C LYS A 65 12.69 -10.56 -1.41
N MET A 66 13.91 -10.35 -0.95
CA MET A 66 15.09 -10.54 -1.79
C MET A 66 15.17 -11.99 -2.28
N GLY A 67 15.32 -12.15 -3.59
CA GLY A 67 15.48 -13.46 -4.23
C GLY A 67 14.20 -14.25 -4.48
N THR A 68 13.00 -13.76 -4.12
CA THR A 68 11.75 -14.51 -4.36
C THR A 68 11.18 -14.29 -5.77
N VAL A 69 11.43 -13.13 -6.36
CA VAL A 69 10.98 -12.79 -7.72
C VAL A 69 12.20 -12.39 -8.55
N ASP A 70 12.49 -13.16 -9.61
CA ASP A 70 13.55 -12.81 -10.56
C ASP A 70 12.98 -11.98 -11.73
N PRO A 71 13.29 -10.67 -11.80
CA PRO A 71 12.82 -9.82 -12.90
C PRO A 71 13.42 -10.15 -14.26
N LYS A 72 14.47 -10.98 -14.32
CA LYS A 72 15.09 -11.42 -15.57
C LYS A 72 14.44 -12.69 -16.13
N SER A 73 13.69 -13.43 -15.30
CA SER A 73 13.11 -14.72 -15.69
C SER A 73 12.11 -14.56 -16.85
N PRO A 74 12.07 -15.52 -17.80
CA PRO A 74 11.08 -15.52 -18.88
C PRO A 74 9.64 -15.52 -18.37
N GLN A 75 9.38 -16.24 -17.27
CA GLN A 75 8.07 -16.34 -16.63
C GLN A 75 7.60 -14.97 -16.15
N PHE A 76 8.46 -14.22 -15.46
CA PHE A 76 8.16 -12.88 -15.00
C PHE A 76 7.87 -11.92 -16.15
N LYS A 77 8.69 -11.95 -17.22
CA LYS A 77 8.48 -11.12 -18.42
C LYS A 77 7.17 -11.44 -19.11
N ALA A 78 6.81 -12.73 -19.23
CA ALA A 78 5.55 -13.16 -19.82
C ALA A 78 4.34 -12.72 -18.98
N ALA A 79 4.41 -12.88 -17.65
CA ALA A 79 3.38 -12.40 -16.74
C ALA A 79 3.20 -10.88 -16.81
N LEU A 80 4.31 -10.13 -16.85
CA LEU A 80 4.29 -8.67 -17.03
C LEU A 80 3.51 -8.24 -18.27
N GLN A 81 3.75 -8.89 -19.40
CA GLN A 81 3.06 -8.56 -20.66
C GLN A 81 1.58 -8.89 -20.61
N LYS A 82 1.19 -10.00 -19.95
CA LYS A 82 -0.21 -10.40 -19.80
C LYS A 82 -0.97 -9.51 -18.82
N CYS A 83 -0.30 -9.02 -17.77
CA CYS A 83 -0.91 -8.23 -16.71
C CYS A 83 -0.79 -6.71 -16.94
N LYS A 84 -0.21 -6.27 -18.06
CA LYS A 84 0.09 -4.85 -18.34
C LYS A 84 -1.13 -3.93 -18.22
N ASP A 85 -2.31 -4.41 -18.61
CA ASP A 85 -3.55 -3.60 -18.63
C ASP A 85 -4.09 -3.36 -17.21
N LEU A 86 -3.60 -4.12 -16.22
CA LEU A 86 -3.90 -3.97 -14.81
C LEU A 86 -2.79 -3.23 -14.06
N ALA A 87 -1.71 -2.82 -14.74
CA ALA A 87 -0.57 -2.18 -14.09
C ALA A 87 -1.02 -0.85 -13.45
N PRO A 88 -0.73 -0.64 -12.15
CA PRO A 88 -1.05 0.61 -11.49
C PRO A 88 -0.35 1.82 -12.16
N PRO A 89 -0.97 3.01 -12.15
CA PRO A 89 -0.38 4.22 -12.72
C PRO A 89 1.01 4.50 -12.13
N GLY A 90 2.01 4.73 -12.98
CA GLY A 90 3.38 5.04 -12.55
C GLY A 90 4.24 3.84 -12.15
N TRP A 91 3.71 2.62 -12.23
CA TRP A 91 4.44 1.41 -11.86
C TRP A 91 5.01 0.69 -13.10
N ASP A 92 6.32 0.46 -13.12
CA ASP A 92 7.08 0.03 -14.31
C ASP A 92 7.21 -1.51 -14.45
N GLY A 93 6.52 -2.25 -13.58
CA GLY A 93 6.53 -3.70 -13.61
C GLY A 93 7.59 -4.36 -12.76
N LYS A 94 8.53 -3.61 -12.19
CA LYS A 94 9.79 -4.20 -11.71
C LYS A 94 9.88 -4.15 -10.19
N PRO A 95 10.39 -5.22 -9.53
CA PRO A 95 10.88 -5.09 -8.18
C PRO A 95 11.92 -3.98 -8.16
N THR A 96 11.76 -3.01 -7.25
CA THR A 96 12.79 -2.02 -7.00
C THR A 96 14.07 -2.75 -6.67
N LYS A 97 15.11 -2.58 -7.51
CA LYS A 97 16.41 -3.18 -7.22
C LYS A 97 16.94 -2.53 -5.95
N GLN A 98 17.02 -3.31 -4.88
CA GLN A 98 17.82 -2.91 -3.73
C GLN A 98 19.28 -2.79 -4.12
N ASP A 99 19.87 -1.64 -3.84
CA ASP A 99 21.32 -1.49 -3.84
C ASP A 99 21.90 -2.25 -2.62
N PRO A 100 22.75 -3.28 -2.82
CA PRO A 100 23.39 -4.00 -1.73
C PRO A 100 24.21 -3.10 -0.79
N ALA A 101 24.77 -1.99 -1.31
CA ALA A 101 25.48 -1.02 -0.51
C ALA A 101 24.54 -0.30 0.46
N GLN A 102 23.34 0.08 0.00
CA GLN A 102 22.31 0.67 0.86
C GLN A 102 21.82 -0.31 1.92
N GLN A 103 21.61 -1.59 1.59
CA GLN A 103 21.23 -2.60 2.57
C GLN A 103 22.30 -2.74 3.68
N THR A 104 23.57 -2.76 3.29
CA THR A 104 24.69 -2.83 4.25
C THR A 104 24.74 -1.59 5.15
N GLN A 105 24.50 -0.41 4.57
CA GLN A 105 24.46 0.85 5.32
C GLN A 105 23.33 0.87 6.36
N MET A 106 22.13 0.47 5.96
CA MET A 106 20.98 0.35 6.86
C MET A 106 21.23 -0.64 8.01
N LEU A 107 21.90 -1.78 7.73
CA LEU A 107 22.27 -2.75 8.76
C LEU A 107 23.24 -2.15 9.79
N LYS A 108 24.25 -1.39 9.33
CA LYS A 108 25.18 -0.69 10.23
C LYS A 108 24.45 0.33 11.10
N TYR A 109 23.52 1.08 10.52
CA TYR A 109 22.69 2.03 11.27
C TYR A 109 21.85 1.32 12.33
N ALA A 110 21.11 0.27 11.96
CA ALA A 110 20.29 -0.50 12.90
C ALA A 110 21.13 -1.09 14.06
N GLN A 111 22.31 -1.63 13.76
CA GLN A 111 23.25 -2.10 14.78
C GLN A 111 23.74 -0.97 15.71
N CYS A 112 24.02 0.21 15.15
CA CYS A 112 24.43 1.37 15.93
C CYS A 112 23.32 1.83 16.89
N ILE A 113 22.07 1.90 16.42
CA ILE A 113 20.91 2.25 17.23
C ILE A 113 20.72 1.25 18.38
N ARG A 114 20.81 -0.06 18.10
CA ARG A 114 20.74 -1.10 19.14
C ARG A 114 21.82 -0.95 20.21
N LYS A 115 23.06 -0.66 19.79
CA LYS A 115 24.18 -0.41 20.71
C LYS A 115 24.02 0.86 21.55
N ASN A 116 23.22 1.81 21.09
CA ASN A 116 23.04 3.12 21.74
C ASN A 116 21.73 3.26 22.54
N GLY A 117 21.08 2.13 22.88
CA GLY A 117 20.00 2.12 23.87
C GLY A 117 18.63 1.74 23.34
N VAL A 118 18.51 1.36 22.07
CA VAL A 118 17.25 0.86 21.47
C VAL A 118 17.43 -0.58 20.99
N PRO A 119 17.58 -1.56 21.90
CA PRO A 119 17.92 -2.94 21.54
C PRO A 119 16.84 -3.64 20.70
N SER A 120 15.60 -3.17 20.75
CA SER A 120 14.47 -3.67 19.94
C SER A 120 14.45 -3.13 18.51
N PHE A 121 15.40 -2.27 18.12
CA PHE A 121 15.41 -1.70 16.77
C PHE A 121 15.68 -2.80 15.72
N PRO A 122 14.75 -3.06 14.80
CA PRO A 122 14.81 -4.19 13.90
C PRO A 122 15.84 -3.99 12.77
N ASP A 123 16.18 -5.08 12.09
CA ASP A 123 17.02 -5.02 10.89
C ASP A 123 16.21 -4.63 9.65
N PRO A 124 16.81 -3.91 8.68
CA PRO A 124 16.17 -3.55 7.42
C PRO A 124 15.77 -4.77 6.60
N GLN A 125 14.56 -4.72 6.03
CA GLN A 125 14.05 -5.75 5.13
C GLN A 125 13.64 -5.12 3.81
N GLY A 126 13.95 -5.76 2.69
CA GLY A 126 13.46 -5.32 1.38
C GLY A 126 13.93 -3.92 0.96
N GLY A 127 15.00 -3.38 1.57
CA GLY A 127 15.55 -2.07 1.19
C GLY A 127 15.00 -0.94 2.03
N THR A 128 14.27 -1.27 3.09
CA THR A 128 13.61 -0.30 3.96
C THR A 128 14.03 -0.53 5.41
N LEU A 129 14.34 0.56 6.10
CA LEU A 129 14.36 0.59 7.56
C LEU A 129 12.93 0.85 8.05
N ASP A 130 12.32 -0.20 8.59
CA ASP A 130 11.03 -0.10 9.26
C ASP A 130 11.30 -0.16 10.77
N PRO A 131 11.01 0.89 11.55
CA PRO A 131 11.29 0.91 12.99
C PRO A 131 10.40 -0.05 13.79
N GLY A 132 9.36 -0.65 13.18
CA GLY A 132 8.41 -1.50 13.85
C GLY A 132 7.69 -0.74 14.98
N ASN A 133 7.73 -1.30 16.19
CA ASN A 133 7.09 -0.71 17.37
C ASN A 133 8.00 0.27 18.14
N VAL A 134 9.13 0.69 17.57
CA VAL A 134 10.03 1.67 18.21
C VAL A 134 9.43 3.07 18.12
N ASP A 135 9.33 3.75 19.26
CA ASP A 135 8.97 5.16 19.32
C ASP A 135 10.15 6.03 18.85
N LEU A 136 10.02 6.57 17.64
CA LEU A 136 10.99 7.46 17.01
C LEU A 136 11.06 8.84 17.68
N GLU A 137 10.05 9.24 18.46
CA GLU A 137 10.06 10.51 19.17
C GLU A 137 10.68 10.41 20.56
N SER A 138 10.91 9.18 21.05
CA SER A 138 11.49 8.93 22.35
C SER A 138 12.87 9.57 22.51
N PRO A 139 13.21 10.11 23.71
CA PRO A 139 14.55 10.61 23.99
C PRO A 139 15.66 9.57 23.75
N GLN A 140 15.35 8.30 23.99
CA GLN A 140 16.26 7.18 23.78
C GLN A 140 16.60 7.00 22.30
N PHE A 141 15.58 6.99 21.42
CA PHE A 141 15.82 6.90 19.98
C PHE A 141 16.55 8.13 19.45
N LYS A 142 16.13 9.35 19.82
CA LYS A 142 16.80 10.60 19.40
C LYS A 142 18.27 10.64 19.81
N ALA A 143 18.59 10.24 21.03
CA ALA A 143 19.98 10.17 21.51
C ALA A 143 20.80 9.11 20.76
N ALA A 144 20.21 7.97 20.40
CA ALA A 144 20.87 6.95 19.61
C ALA A 144 21.07 7.42 18.16
N ASP A 145 20.05 8.01 17.55
CA ASP A 145 20.09 8.52 16.18
C ASP A 145 21.12 9.63 15.99
N GLU A 146 21.26 10.55 16.94
CA GLU A 146 22.30 11.58 16.91
C GLU A 146 23.72 11.00 16.95
N LYS A 147 23.94 9.90 17.69
CA LYS A 147 25.22 9.19 17.71
C LYS A 147 25.46 8.39 16.43
N CYS A 148 24.39 7.97 15.76
CA CYS A 148 24.42 7.13 14.56
C CYS A 148 24.22 7.92 13.27
N LYS A 149 24.19 9.26 13.31
CA LYS A 149 23.84 10.14 12.19
C LYS A 149 24.68 9.94 10.93
N GLU A 150 25.96 9.61 11.09
CA GLU A 150 26.88 9.32 9.97
C GLU A 150 26.52 8.04 9.24
N LEU A 151 25.74 7.17 9.89
CA LEU A 151 25.27 5.92 9.32
C LEU A 151 23.86 6.02 8.72
N ARG A 152 23.16 7.17 8.85
CA ARG A 152 21.80 7.32 8.31
C ARG A 152 21.79 7.06 6.79
N PRO A 153 20.93 6.14 6.30
CA PRO A 153 20.75 5.94 4.88
C PRO A 153 20.13 7.20 4.24
N ALA A 154 20.54 7.52 3.02
CA ALA A 154 19.87 8.54 2.22
C ALA A 154 18.41 8.13 1.98
N GLY A 155 17.45 8.98 2.37
CA GLY A 155 16.01 8.69 2.28
C GLY A 155 15.34 8.22 3.58
N ALA A 156 16.08 8.12 4.70
CA ALA A 156 15.50 7.81 6.02
C ALA A 156 14.91 9.03 6.76
N GLY A 157 14.76 10.17 6.06
CA GLY A 157 14.17 11.39 6.62
C GLY A 157 13.46 12.19 5.54
N GLY A 158 12.13 12.28 5.66
CA GLY A 158 11.25 13.08 4.80
C GLY A 158 10.63 12.30 3.66
#